data_AF-A0A1F5WU51-F1
#
_entry.id   AF-A0A1F5WU51-F1
#
_cell.length_a   1.000
_cell.length_b   1.000
_cell.length_c   1.000
_cell.angle_alpha   90.00
_cell.angle_beta   90.00
_cell.angle_gamma   90.00
#
_symmetry.space_group_name_H-M   'P 1'
#
loop_
_entity.id
_entity.type
_entity.pdbx_description
1 polymer ?
#
loop_
_entity_poly.entity_id
_entity_poly.type
_entity_poly.pdbx_seq_one_letter_code
_entity_poly.pdbx_strand_id
1 'polypeptide(L)'
;MKILINNRTFLGVFFSVLVTVFAVAVFTYATTIGSDVSVTGALTVTGATTLNGNATLGNAVGDVITATGYFTQMRIGTDSTFDDIGTVGADELGVEGAMEVDGISYLDGGAITAASSTHSTGVFNVGSGSLGVASSTPQQELGVVGDAYISATLGVATSTAAQELAVTGDVFQSSSATTTHFLSSSGTNVGGCIEMLRSNGTKVRIYIGASTTAQATDTNFLVVEAGTCQ
;
A
#
# COMPACT_ATOMS: atom_id res chain seq x y z
N MET A 1 14.14 29.62 -81.68
CA MET A 1 13.48 28.53 -80.91
C MET A 1 13.33 27.21 -81.66
N LYS A 2 13.21 27.19 -83.01
CA LYS A 2 13.04 25.97 -83.83
C LYS A 2 14.23 24.98 -83.80
N ILE A 3 15.45 25.46 -83.55
CA ILE A 3 16.69 24.64 -83.55
C ILE A 3 16.79 23.72 -82.32
N LEU A 4 16.20 24.10 -81.19
CA LEU A 4 16.27 23.28 -79.97
C LEU A 4 15.32 22.07 -80.00
N ILE A 5 14.20 22.14 -80.73
CA ILE A 5 13.17 21.08 -80.74
C ILE A 5 13.58 19.85 -81.58
N ASN A 6 14.47 20.00 -82.57
CA ASN A 6 14.89 18.89 -83.44
C ASN A 6 16.18 18.18 -83.00
N ASN A 7 16.87 18.67 -81.97
CA ASN A 7 18.08 18.01 -81.49
C ASN A 7 17.71 16.85 -80.55
N ARG A 8 17.79 15.62 -81.08
CA ARG A 8 17.44 14.38 -80.37
C ARG A 8 18.18 14.23 -79.03
N THR A 9 19.41 14.71 -78.94
CA THR A 9 20.19 14.67 -77.68
C THR A 9 19.68 15.68 -76.67
N PHE A 10 19.39 16.90 -77.10
CA PHE A 10 18.80 17.94 -76.25
C PHE A 10 17.43 17.51 -75.70
N LEU A 11 16.59 16.91 -76.55
CA LEU A 11 15.26 16.44 -76.15
C LEU A 11 15.34 15.26 -75.17
N GLY A 12 16.30 14.33 -75.35
CA GLY A 12 16.52 13.21 -74.44
C GLY A 12 17.01 13.64 -73.06
N VAL A 13 17.95 14.59 -72.99
CA VAL A 13 18.43 15.15 -71.72
C VAL A 13 17.32 15.94 -71.03
N PHE A 14 16.58 16.77 -71.77
CA PHE A 14 15.45 17.53 -71.23
C PHE A 14 14.37 16.61 -70.62
N PHE A 15 13.99 15.53 -71.32
CA PHE A 15 13.04 14.56 -70.78
C PHE A 15 13.61 13.76 -69.60
N SER A 16 14.88 13.41 -69.60
CA SER A 16 15.51 12.69 -68.47
C SER A 16 15.52 13.54 -67.20
N VAL A 17 15.89 14.82 -67.31
CA VAL A 17 15.84 15.78 -66.20
C VAL A 17 14.39 16.01 -65.76
N LEU A 18 13.45 16.16 -66.71
CA LEU A 18 12.04 16.31 -66.38
C LEU A 18 11.51 15.09 -65.62
N VAL A 19 11.79 13.87 -66.09
CA VAL A 19 11.35 12.62 -65.46
C VAL A 19 11.98 12.44 -64.08
N THR A 20 13.26 12.76 -63.90
CA THR A 20 13.93 12.64 -62.59
C THR A 20 13.43 13.66 -61.59
N VAL A 21 13.25 14.92 -61.99
CA VAL A 21 12.67 15.98 -61.13
C VAL A 21 11.21 15.66 -60.79
N PHE A 22 10.42 15.20 -61.77
CA PHE A 22 9.01 14.84 -61.54
C PHE A 22 8.89 13.58 -60.68
N ALA A 23 9.77 12.60 -60.84
CA ALA A 23 9.84 11.45 -59.96
C ALA A 23 10.15 11.88 -58.52
N VAL A 24 11.16 12.71 -58.28
CA VAL A 24 11.50 13.24 -56.94
C VAL A 24 10.36 14.08 -56.35
N ALA A 25 9.68 14.90 -57.16
CA ALA A 25 8.50 15.68 -56.75
C ALA A 25 7.27 14.80 -56.41
N VAL A 26 7.14 13.63 -57.05
CA VAL A 26 6.10 12.64 -56.70
C VAL A 26 6.50 11.85 -55.44
N PHE A 27 7.79 11.55 -55.25
CA PHE A 27 8.29 10.83 -54.07
C PHE A 27 8.40 11.69 -52.81
N THR A 28 8.41 13.02 -52.92
CA THR A 28 8.38 13.94 -51.78
C THR A 28 7.06 13.90 -50.99
N TYR A 29 6.09 13.10 -51.45
CA TYR A 29 4.85 12.77 -50.75
C TYR A 29 4.59 11.26 -50.70
N ALA A 30 5.63 10.41 -50.59
CA ALA A 30 5.42 8.98 -50.36
C ALA A 30 4.68 8.78 -49.03
N THR A 31 3.39 8.44 -49.09
CA THR A 31 2.53 8.26 -47.91
C THR A 31 2.72 6.91 -47.22
N THR A 32 3.61 6.05 -47.72
CA THR A 32 3.90 4.73 -47.14
C THR A 32 5.29 4.26 -47.57
N ILE A 33 6.12 3.84 -46.61
CA ILE A 33 7.40 3.15 -46.85
C ILE A 33 7.17 1.68 -46.49
N GLY A 34 7.38 0.76 -47.43
CA GLY A 34 7.11 -0.68 -47.25
C GLY A 34 8.26 -1.48 -46.64
N SER A 35 9.27 -0.80 -46.07
CA SER A 35 10.49 -1.40 -45.53
C SER A 35 10.97 -0.63 -44.31
N ASP A 36 12.00 -1.13 -43.64
CA ASP A 36 12.58 -0.50 -42.47
C ASP A 36 13.10 0.91 -42.78
N VAL A 37 12.89 1.83 -41.85
CA VAL A 37 13.39 3.21 -41.91
C VAL A 37 14.49 3.34 -40.86
N SER A 38 15.73 3.58 -41.31
CA SER A 38 16.86 3.89 -40.43
C SER A 38 17.20 5.36 -40.54
N VAL A 39 17.30 6.05 -39.40
CA VAL A 39 17.66 7.46 -39.30
C VAL A 39 18.91 7.55 -38.42
N THR A 40 19.99 8.13 -38.95
CA THR A 40 21.26 8.29 -38.21
C THR A 40 21.28 9.51 -37.29
N GLY A 41 20.30 10.41 -37.45
CA GLY A 41 20.10 11.59 -36.62
C GLY A 41 18.74 11.58 -35.93
N ALA A 42 18.30 12.75 -35.46
CA ALA A 42 16.99 12.90 -34.82
C ALA A 42 15.84 12.74 -35.81
N LEU A 43 14.86 11.92 -35.45
CA LEU A 43 13.56 11.90 -36.12
C LEU A 43 12.63 12.92 -35.44
N THR A 44 12.21 13.93 -36.19
CA THR A 44 11.20 14.90 -35.72
C THR A 44 9.88 14.65 -36.43
N VAL A 45 8.83 14.34 -35.68
CA VAL A 45 7.46 14.25 -36.17
C VAL A 45 6.66 15.36 -35.50
N THR A 46 6.22 16.35 -36.27
CA THR A 46 5.42 17.48 -35.75
C THR A 46 3.94 17.14 -35.57
N GLY A 47 3.47 16.11 -36.28
CA GLY A 47 2.12 15.58 -36.16
C GLY A 47 2.02 14.42 -35.16
N ALA A 48 0.82 13.83 -35.06
CA ALA A 48 0.59 12.63 -34.28
C ALA A 48 1.35 11.43 -34.87
N THR A 49 1.89 10.59 -34.01
CA THR A 49 2.48 9.29 -34.38
C THR A 49 1.62 8.17 -33.81
N THR A 50 1.27 7.19 -34.65
CA THR A 50 0.54 5.98 -34.22
C THR A 50 1.42 4.76 -34.50
N LEU A 51 1.71 3.98 -33.45
CA LEU A 51 2.44 2.71 -33.54
C LEU A 51 1.45 1.57 -33.26
N ASN A 52 0.97 0.90 -34.33
CA ASN A 52 -0.08 -0.13 -34.25
C ASN A 52 0.43 -1.52 -33.80
N GLY A 53 1.63 -1.59 -33.23
CA GLY A 53 2.27 -2.82 -32.78
C GLY A 53 3.24 -2.56 -31.63
N ASN A 54 4.01 -3.57 -31.25
CA ASN A 54 4.99 -3.42 -30.17
C ASN A 54 6.05 -2.39 -30.58
N ALA A 55 6.19 -1.34 -29.79
CA ALA A 55 7.27 -0.38 -29.91
C ALA A 55 8.33 -0.71 -28.86
N THR A 56 9.56 -0.97 -29.29
CA THR A 56 10.70 -1.05 -28.37
C THR A 56 11.32 0.33 -28.30
N LEU A 57 11.22 0.98 -27.13
CA LEU A 57 11.82 2.27 -26.85
C LEU A 57 12.83 2.07 -25.72
N GLY A 58 13.97 2.74 -25.81
CA GLY A 58 14.98 2.73 -24.76
C GLY A 58 15.56 1.34 -24.45
N ASN A 59 16.12 0.66 -25.46
CA ASN A 59 16.62 -0.71 -25.33
C ASN A 59 18.04 -0.82 -24.74
N ALA A 60 18.67 0.30 -24.41
CA ALA A 60 19.94 0.35 -23.70
C ALA A 60 19.79 1.05 -22.33
N VAL A 61 20.64 0.69 -21.38
CA VAL A 61 20.60 1.17 -19.98
C VAL A 61 20.68 2.71 -19.85
N GLY A 62 21.25 3.40 -20.85
CA GLY A 62 21.37 4.86 -20.84
C GLY A 62 20.24 5.60 -21.56
N ASP A 63 19.27 4.88 -22.14
CA ASP A 63 18.21 5.52 -22.90
C ASP A 63 17.18 6.16 -21.97
N VAL A 64 16.68 7.34 -22.36
CA VAL A 64 15.68 8.09 -21.61
C VAL A 64 14.43 8.27 -22.47
N ILE A 65 13.28 7.88 -21.93
CA ILE A 65 11.98 8.13 -22.54
C ILE A 65 11.31 9.27 -21.77
N THR A 66 11.23 10.46 -22.38
CA THR A 66 10.53 11.60 -21.78
C THR A 66 9.15 11.76 -22.43
N ALA A 67 8.09 11.61 -21.62
CA ALA A 67 6.72 11.89 -22.04
C ALA A 67 6.14 13.02 -21.18
N THR A 68 5.78 14.14 -21.83
CA THR A 68 5.26 15.33 -21.15
C THR A 68 3.73 15.44 -21.21
N GLY A 69 3.06 14.49 -21.86
CA GLY A 69 1.60 14.44 -22.00
C GLY A 69 0.94 13.50 -20.99
N TYR A 70 -0.39 13.49 -20.99
CA TYR A 70 -1.18 12.54 -20.18
C TYR A 70 -1.30 11.19 -20.88
N PHE A 71 -1.19 10.11 -20.11
CA PHE A 71 -1.54 8.77 -20.56
C PHE A 71 -2.99 8.48 -20.14
N THR A 72 -3.85 8.14 -21.09
CA THR A 72 -5.21 7.65 -20.78
C THR A 72 -5.18 6.26 -20.15
N GLN A 73 -4.14 5.49 -20.50
CA GLN A 73 -3.80 4.19 -19.95
C GLN A 73 -2.29 4.05 -19.99
N MET A 74 -1.70 3.61 -18.88
CA MET A 74 -0.33 3.11 -18.82
C MET A 74 -0.37 1.71 -18.23
N ARG A 75 0.34 0.78 -18.85
CA ARG A 75 0.56 -0.56 -18.35
C ARG A 75 2.07 -0.76 -18.24
N ILE A 76 2.53 -1.13 -17.05
CA ILE A 76 3.94 -1.42 -16.77
C ILE A 76 4.02 -2.89 -16.35
N GLY A 77 4.78 -3.70 -17.08
CA GLY A 77 4.90 -5.14 -16.85
C GLY A 77 5.22 -5.91 -18.14
N THR A 78 5.62 -7.19 -18.02
CA THR A 78 6.05 -8.02 -19.16
C THR A 78 4.92 -8.88 -19.75
N ASP A 79 3.83 -9.07 -19.02
CA ASP A 79 2.81 -10.08 -19.32
C ASP A 79 1.51 -9.46 -19.82
N SER A 80 0.54 -10.31 -20.22
CA SER A 80 -0.75 -9.90 -20.81
C SER A 80 -1.88 -9.71 -19.79
N THR A 81 -1.68 -10.08 -18.52
CA THR A 81 -2.57 -9.81 -17.36
C THR A 81 -2.05 -8.68 -16.46
N PHE A 82 -2.94 -7.90 -15.83
CA PHE A 82 -2.52 -7.01 -14.74
C PHE A 82 -1.97 -7.88 -13.62
N ASP A 83 -0.67 -7.78 -13.39
CA ASP A 83 0.09 -8.49 -12.35
C ASP A 83 1.09 -7.50 -11.76
N ASP A 84 1.81 -7.89 -10.71
CA ASP A 84 2.83 -7.05 -10.10
C ASP A 84 3.84 -6.55 -11.15
N ILE A 85 4.36 -5.33 -10.94
CA ILE A 85 5.49 -4.84 -11.73
C ILE A 85 6.66 -5.77 -11.40
N GLY A 86 6.90 -6.76 -12.26
CA GLY A 86 7.98 -7.73 -12.09
C GLY A 86 9.34 -7.03 -11.99
N THR A 87 10.37 -7.77 -11.53
CA THR A 87 11.73 -7.25 -11.28
C THR A 87 12.25 -6.39 -12.45
N VAL A 88 12.15 -5.08 -12.33
CA VAL A 88 12.81 -4.12 -13.22
C VAL A 88 14.23 -3.94 -12.71
N GLY A 89 15.22 -4.27 -13.55
CA GLY A 89 16.62 -4.45 -13.15
C GLY A 89 17.38 -3.19 -12.70
N ALA A 90 16.71 -2.05 -12.59
CA ALA A 90 17.26 -0.81 -12.03
C ALA A 90 16.11 0.07 -11.54
N ASP A 91 15.89 0.05 -10.23
CA ASP A 91 14.91 0.78 -9.44
C ASP A 91 13.41 0.58 -9.79
N GLU A 92 12.69 0.37 -8.71
CA GLU A 92 11.26 0.27 -8.53
C GLU A 92 10.51 1.41 -9.25
N LEU A 93 9.20 1.24 -9.48
CA LEU A 93 8.33 2.34 -9.95
C LEU A 93 8.38 3.49 -8.93
N GLY A 94 9.30 4.43 -9.14
CA GLY A 94 9.51 5.59 -8.30
C GLY A 94 8.75 6.80 -8.81
N VAL A 95 8.23 7.59 -7.89
CA VAL A 95 7.85 8.99 -8.14
C VAL A 95 8.73 9.87 -7.27
N GLU A 96 9.33 10.91 -7.84
CA GLU A 96 10.15 11.88 -7.08
C GLU A 96 9.30 12.77 -6.14
N GLY A 97 7.99 12.56 -6.11
CA GLY A 97 7.02 13.33 -5.32
C GLY A 97 5.95 12.45 -4.70
N ALA A 98 4.76 13.02 -4.49
CA ALA A 98 3.62 12.27 -3.99
C ALA A 98 3.00 11.41 -5.09
N MET A 99 2.73 10.14 -4.79
CA MET A 99 1.80 9.33 -5.57
C MET A 99 0.37 9.64 -5.09
N GLU A 100 -0.50 10.09 -6.00
CA GLU A 100 -1.94 10.19 -5.76
C GLU A 100 -2.64 9.01 -6.42
N VAL A 101 -3.51 8.34 -5.67
CA VAL A 101 -4.36 7.25 -6.17
C VAL A 101 -5.79 7.58 -5.80
N ASP A 102 -6.58 8.03 -6.79
CA ASP A 102 -8.01 8.32 -6.59
C ASP A 102 -8.83 7.07 -6.24
N GLY A 103 -8.33 5.90 -6.65
CA GLY A 103 -8.95 4.60 -6.46
C GLY A 103 -8.30 3.75 -5.39
N ILE A 104 -8.50 2.43 -5.50
CA ILE A 104 -7.89 1.43 -4.62
C ILE A 104 -6.47 1.14 -5.10
N SER A 105 -5.49 1.19 -4.20
CA SER A 105 -4.17 0.58 -4.39
C SER A 105 -4.19 -0.87 -3.88
N TYR A 106 -3.84 -1.83 -4.73
CA TYR A 106 -3.63 -3.22 -4.33
C TYR A 106 -2.11 -3.47 -4.21
N LEU A 107 -1.69 -3.97 -3.05
CA LEU A 107 -0.30 -4.29 -2.75
C LEU A 107 -0.26 -5.76 -2.31
N ASP A 108 0.00 -6.66 -3.25
CA ASP A 108 0.23 -8.07 -2.98
C ASP A 108 1.73 -8.29 -2.75
N GLY A 109 2.12 -9.10 -1.76
CA GLY A 109 3.50 -9.59 -1.71
C GLY A 109 4.56 -8.78 -0.94
N GLY A 110 4.22 -7.89 -0.01
CA GLY A 110 5.27 -7.22 0.78
C GLY A 110 4.81 -6.42 2.00
N ALA A 111 5.69 -5.51 2.44
CA ALA A 111 5.43 -4.55 3.51
C ALA A 111 5.32 -3.14 2.93
N ILE A 112 4.38 -2.34 3.46
CA ILE A 112 4.40 -0.89 3.27
C ILE A 112 5.43 -0.32 4.24
N THR A 113 6.59 0.06 3.74
CA THR A 113 7.65 0.69 4.55
C THR A 113 7.60 2.20 4.38
N ALA A 114 7.30 2.93 5.45
CA ALA A 114 7.31 4.39 5.48
C ALA A 114 8.48 4.90 6.35
N ALA A 115 9.22 5.90 5.86
CA ALA A 115 10.34 6.48 6.62
C ALA A 115 9.89 7.28 7.86
N SER A 116 8.64 7.76 7.89
CA SER A 116 8.10 8.57 8.99
C SER A 116 6.76 8.04 9.50
N SER A 117 5.69 8.18 8.71
CA SER A 117 4.34 7.84 9.15
C SER A 117 3.46 7.34 8.00
N THR A 118 2.61 6.37 8.32
CA THR A 118 1.43 6.02 7.51
C THR A 118 0.20 6.64 8.17
N HIS A 119 -0.54 7.48 7.45
CA HIS A 119 -1.74 8.14 7.95
C HIS A 119 -2.99 7.55 7.29
N SER A 120 -3.96 7.12 8.09
CA SER A 120 -5.30 6.75 7.60
C SER A 120 -6.30 7.73 8.21
N THR A 121 -7.07 8.41 7.36
CA THR A 121 -8.17 9.27 7.78
C THR A 121 -9.47 8.48 8.03
N GLY A 122 -9.48 7.20 7.66
CA GLY A 122 -10.60 6.28 7.83
C GLY A 122 -10.21 5.05 8.65
N VAL A 123 -10.73 3.89 8.26
CA VAL A 123 -10.47 2.62 8.94
C VAL A 123 -9.14 2.03 8.46
N PHE A 124 -8.29 1.62 9.39
CA PHE A 124 -7.17 0.72 9.12
C PHE A 124 -7.58 -0.72 9.48
N ASN A 125 -7.98 -1.49 8.48
CA ASN A 125 -8.43 -2.88 8.66
C ASN A 125 -7.25 -3.85 8.40
N VAL A 126 -6.78 -4.53 9.44
CA VAL A 126 -5.87 -5.66 9.29
C VAL A 126 -6.74 -6.92 9.25
N GLY A 127 -6.77 -7.61 8.11
CA GLY A 127 -7.67 -8.76 7.86
C GLY A 127 -7.45 -9.95 8.81
N SER A 128 -6.91 -11.06 8.32
CA SER A 128 -6.55 -12.22 9.17
C SER A 128 -5.18 -12.09 9.84
N GLY A 129 -4.45 -10.99 9.58
CA GLY A 129 -3.12 -10.73 10.11
C GLY A 129 -3.12 -10.04 11.48
N SER A 130 -1.92 -9.72 11.96
CA SER A 130 -1.72 -8.95 13.19
C SER A 130 -1.17 -7.56 12.91
N LEU A 131 -1.56 -6.57 13.72
CA LEU A 131 -0.92 -5.26 13.76
C LEU A 131 0.21 -5.28 14.79
N GLY A 132 1.46 -5.24 14.34
CA GLY A 132 2.61 -5.06 15.22
C GLY A 132 2.92 -3.59 15.46
N VAL A 133 3.09 -3.19 16.72
CA VAL A 133 3.60 -1.87 17.11
C VAL A 133 4.92 -2.04 17.85
N ALA A 134 6.03 -1.90 17.12
CA ALA A 134 7.38 -1.91 17.71
C ALA A 134 7.93 -0.48 17.67
N SER A 135 7.91 0.22 18.80
CA SER A 135 8.54 1.54 18.92
C SER A 135 9.42 1.58 20.16
N SER A 136 10.67 1.98 19.98
CA SER A 136 11.62 2.25 21.08
C SER A 136 11.52 3.69 21.61
N THR A 137 10.77 4.56 20.91
CA THR A 137 10.51 5.96 21.29
C THR A 137 9.08 6.40 20.95
N PRO A 138 8.03 5.74 21.47
CA PRO A 138 6.66 6.15 21.21
C PRO A 138 6.38 7.51 21.88
N GLN A 139 5.74 8.43 21.17
CA GLN A 139 5.27 9.69 21.77
C GLN A 139 4.13 9.42 22.77
N GLN A 140 3.37 8.33 22.57
CA GLN A 140 2.44 7.65 23.49
C GLN A 140 2.35 6.17 23.05
N GLU A 141 2.47 5.19 23.95
CA GLU A 141 2.14 3.78 23.65
C GLU A 141 0.68 3.70 23.16
N LEU A 142 0.36 2.85 22.16
CA LEU A 142 -0.92 2.77 21.42
C LEU A 142 -2.05 3.65 22.01
N GLY A 143 -2.18 4.88 21.51
CA GLY A 143 -3.19 5.82 21.98
C GLY A 143 -4.52 5.61 21.27
N VAL A 144 -5.58 5.29 22.02
CA VAL A 144 -6.96 5.27 21.51
C VAL A 144 -7.70 6.46 22.11
N VAL A 145 -8.24 7.34 21.26
CA VAL A 145 -9.18 8.38 21.68
C VAL A 145 -10.59 7.83 21.55
N GLY A 146 -11.29 7.70 22.67
CA GLY A 146 -12.60 7.03 22.75
C GLY A 146 -12.49 5.63 23.34
N ASP A 147 -13.33 4.71 22.85
CA ASP A 147 -13.40 3.34 23.35
C ASP A 147 -12.58 2.38 22.49
N ALA A 148 -11.86 1.46 23.14
CA ALA A 148 -11.26 0.30 22.50
C ALA A 148 -12.14 -0.92 22.76
N TYR A 149 -12.70 -1.54 21.71
CA TYR A 149 -13.48 -2.77 21.83
C TYR A 149 -12.65 -3.96 21.35
N ILE A 150 -12.42 -4.93 22.24
CA ILE A 150 -11.67 -6.14 21.97
C ILE A 150 -12.60 -7.31 22.27
N SER A 151 -12.98 -8.05 21.23
CA SER A 151 -13.97 -9.14 21.32
C SER A 151 -13.38 -10.49 21.68
N ALA A 152 -12.05 -10.57 21.75
CA ALA A 152 -11.29 -11.75 22.09
C ALA A 152 -10.17 -11.36 23.06
N THR A 153 -8.97 -11.91 22.89
CA THR A 153 -7.88 -11.69 23.83
C THR A 153 -7.09 -10.41 23.57
N LEU A 154 -6.76 -9.65 24.62
CA LEU A 154 -5.73 -8.59 24.64
C LEU A 154 -4.47 -9.09 25.35
N GLY A 155 -3.34 -9.12 24.65
CA GLY A 155 -2.01 -9.31 25.26
C GLY A 155 -1.23 -8.00 25.27
N VAL A 156 -0.66 -7.63 26.42
CA VAL A 156 0.26 -6.48 26.54
C VAL A 156 1.60 -7.00 27.06
N ALA A 157 2.67 -6.73 26.31
CA ALA A 157 4.03 -7.18 26.61
C ALA A 157 4.12 -8.71 26.90
N THR A 158 3.37 -9.52 26.15
CA THR A 158 3.39 -10.99 26.25
C THR A 158 3.39 -11.62 24.87
N SER A 159 4.12 -12.73 24.71
CA SER A 159 4.11 -13.56 23.50
C SER A 159 3.00 -14.61 23.48
N THR A 160 2.28 -14.77 24.59
CA THR A 160 1.19 -15.74 24.77
C THR A 160 0.12 -15.15 25.69
N ALA A 161 -1.02 -14.71 25.15
CA ALA A 161 -2.17 -14.35 25.97
C ALA A 161 -2.77 -15.63 26.55
N ALA A 162 -2.63 -15.85 27.86
CA ALA A 162 -2.95 -17.13 28.47
C ALA A 162 -4.45 -17.36 28.65
N GLN A 163 -5.26 -16.32 28.88
CA GLN A 163 -6.72 -16.35 28.78
C GLN A 163 -7.23 -14.90 28.88
N GLU A 164 -7.71 -14.39 27.75
CA GLU A 164 -8.39 -13.09 27.55
C GLU A 164 -7.58 -11.81 27.80
N LEU A 165 -7.04 -11.55 28.99
CA LEU A 165 -6.18 -10.38 29.24
C LEU A 165 -4.92 -10.81 29.99
N ALA A 166 -3.76 -10.60 29.38
CA ALA A 166 -2.47 -10.85 30.02
C ALA A 166 -1.59 -9.60 29.91
N VAL A 167 -1.25 -9.02 31.06
CA VAL A 167 -0.36 -7.86 31.18
C VAL A 167 0.84 -8.27 32.03
N THR A 168 2.03 -8.21 31.46
CA THR A 168 3.28 -8.32 32.23
C THR A 168 3.67 -6.92 32.72
N GLY A 169 3.48 -6.64 34.02
CA GLY A 169 3.75 -5.34 34.62
C GLY A 169 2.54 -4.77 35.34
N ASP A 170 2.43 -3.45 35.38
CA ASP A 170 1.36 -2.75 36.09
C ASP A 170 0.17 -2.45 35.18
N VAL A 171 -1.03 -2.49 35.76
CA VAL A 171 -2.27 -2.00 35.13
C VAL A 171 -2.68 -0.72 35.87
N PHE A 172 -2.66 0.41 35.18
CA PHE A 172 -3.10 1.70 35.72
C PHE A 172 -4.45 2.10 35.14
N GLN A 173 -5.48 2.18 36.00
CA GLN A 173 -6.84 2.60 35.63
C GLN A 173 -7.18 3.87 36.40
N SER A 174 -7.48 4.96 35.69
CA SER A 174 -7.80 6.25 36.30
C SER A 174 -8.79 7.03 35.43
N SER A 175 -9.57 7.90 36.07
CA SER A 175 -10.51 8.82 35.45
C SER A 175 -10.61 10.09 36.30
N SER A 176 -10.98 11.21 35.68
CA SER A 176 -11.37 12.43 36.42
C SER A 176 -12.72 12.29 37.14
N ALA A 177 -13.44 11.19 36.90
CA ALA A 177 -14.69 10.80 37.54
C ALA A 177 -14.56 9.41 38.21
N THR A 178 -15.68 8.78 38.55
CA THR A 178 -15.68 7.43 39.11
C THR A 178 -15.08 6.44 38.12
N THR A 179 -14.03 5.73 38.56
CA THR A 179 -13.48 4.58 37.84
C THR A 179 -14.15 3.31 38.35
N THR A 180 -14.83 2.58 37.48
CA THR A 180 -15.51 1.33 37.83
C THR A 180 -14.80 0.17 37.15
N HIS A 181 -14.35 -0.79 37.95
CA HIS A 181 -13.89 -2.08 37.43
C HIS A 181 -15.05 -3.07 37.50
N PHE A 182 -15.57 -3.50 36.34
CA PHE A 182 -16.66 -4.46 36.27
C PHE A 182 -16.09 -5.87 36.08
N LEU A 183 -16.30 -6.73 37.07
CA LEU A 183 -15.91 -8.13 37.03
C LEU A 183 -17.17 -8.99 37.07
N SER A 184 -17.46 -9.68 35.97
CA SER A 184 -18.59 -10.60 35.87
C SER A 184 -18.17 -11.87 35.16
N SER A 185 -18.69 -13.01 35.61
CA SER A 185 -18.59 -14.28 34.90
C SER A 185 -19.97 -14.67 34.38
N SER A 186 -20.04 -15.05 33.10
CA SER A 186 -21.26 -15.61 32.48
C SER A 186 -21.33 -17.13 32.58
N GLY A 187 -20.38 -17.77 33.28
CA GLY A 187 -20.36 -19.21 33.52
C GLY A 187 -21.43 -19.66 34.53
N THR A 188 -21.59 -20.98 34.66
CA THR A 188 -22.55 -21.58 35.62
C THR A 188 -22.18 -21.35 37.09
N ASN A 189 -20.93 -20.98 37.36
CA ASN A 189 -20.40 -20.64 38.67
C ASN A 189 -20.28 -19.11 38.75
N VAL A 190 -21.43 -18.45 38.91
CA VAL A 190 -21.55 -16.99 38.81
C VAL A 190 -20.85 -16.32 39.99
N GLY A 191 -19.90 -15.45 39.70
CA GLY A 191 -19.14 -14.66 40.68
C GLY A 191 -17.85 -14.14 40.04
N GLY A 192 -17.38 -12.97 40.49
CA GLY A 192 -16.05 -12.48 40.19
C GLY A 192 -15.17 -12.62 41.43
N CYS A 193 -13.95 -13.08 41.26
CA CYS A 193 -12.95 -13.05 42.32
C CYS A 193 -11.63 -12.50 41.79
N ILE A 194 -10.90 -11.82 42.66
CA ILE A 194 -9.55 -11.36 42.39
C ILE A 194 -8.60 -12.28 43.14
N GLU A 195 -7.76 -13.00 42.40
CA GLU A 195 -6.68 -13.81 42.98
C GLU A 195 -5.41 -12.96 43.05
N MET A 196 -4.81 -12.90 44.23
CA MET A 196 -3.56 -12.20 44.48
C MET A 196 -2.52 -13.19 45.01
N LEU A 197 -1.30 -13.10 44.49
CA LEU A 197 -0.17 -13.90 44.97
C LEU A 197 0.65 -13.09 45.97
N ARG A 198 0.84 -13.63 47.17
CA ARG A 198 1.77 -13.05 48.16
C ARG A 198 3.22 -13.37 47.79
N SER A 199 4.15 -12.60 48.34
CA SER A 199 5.60 -12.83 48.16
C SER A 199 6.07 -14.22 48.58
N ASN A 200 5.36 -14.89 49.48
CA ASN A 200 5.63 -16.25 49.93
C ASN A 200 4.98 -17.35 49.06
N GLY A 201 4.37 -16.99 47.92
CA GLY A 201 3.70 -17.92 47.01
C GLY A 201 2.30 -18.35 47.44
N THR A 202 1.78 -17.85 48.58
CA THR A 202 0.39 -18.15 49.00
C THR A 202 -0.60 -17.32 48.19
N LYS A 203 -1.65 -17.97 47.68
CA LYS A 203 -2.76 -17.31 46.97
C LYS A 203 -3.82 -16.81 47.95
N VAL A 204 -4.31 -15.61 47.70
CA VAL A 204 -5.42 -14.95 48.41
C VAL A 204 -6.50 -14.67 47.40
N ARG A 205 -7.76 -14.84 47.79
CA ARG A 205 -8.90 -14.46 46.98
C ARG A 205 -9.68 -13.33 47.64
N ILE A 206 -10.16 -12.40 46.82
CA ILE A 206 -11.11 -11.35 47.17
C ILE A 206 -12.37 -11.59 46.36
N TYR A 207 -13.52 -11.68 47.02
CA TYR A 207 -14.81 -11.88 46.35
C TYR A 207 -15.96 -11.30 47.17
N ILE A 208 -17.12 -11.18 46.52
CA ILE A 208 -18.36 -10.75 47.18
C ILE A 208 -19.13 -11.99 47.66
N GLY A 209 -19.56 -12.00 48.93
CA GLY A 209 -20.35 -13.09 49.51
C GLY A 209 -21.75 -13.24 48.88
N ALA A 210 -22.44 -14.36 49.15
CA ALA A 210 -23.69 -14.77 48.48
C ALA A 210 -24.92 -13.84 48.66
N SER A 211 -24.76 -12.66 49.28
CA SER A 211 -25.84 -11.69 49.45
C SER A 211 -26.04 -10.90 48.17
N THR A 212 -27.22 -11.01 47.55
CA THR A 212 -27.62 -10.27 46.35
C THR A 212 -27.90 -8.79 46.63
N THR A 213 -27.86 -8.36 47.90
CA THR A 213 -28.17 -6.99 48.32
C THR A 213 -27.19 -6.55 49.39
N ALA A 214 -26.30 -5.61 49.06
CA ALA A 214 -25.41 -5.01 50.05
C ALA A 214 -26.25 -4.18 51.05
N GLN A 215 -26.47 -4.69 52.27
CA GLN A 215 -26.94 -3.86 53.38
C GLN A 215 -25.77 -3.53 54.30
N ALA A 216 -25.78 -2.34 54.89
CA ALA A 216 -24.71 -1.84 55.75
C ALA A 216 -24.43 -2.74 56.99
N THR A 217 -25.28 -3.72 57.25
CA THR A 217 -25.18 -4.69 58.35
C THR A 217 -24.57 -6.04 57.95
N ASP A 218 -24.29 -6.29 56.66
CA ASP A 218 -23.67 -7.54 56.21
C ASP A 218 -22.18 -7.56 56.58
N THR A 219 -21.82 -8.31 57.61
CA THR A 219 -20.44 -8.42 58.12
C THR A 219 -19.50 -9.18 57.17
N ASN A 220 -20.03 -9.83 56.13
CA ASN A 220 -19.28 -10.67 55.19
C ASN A 220 -19.58 -10.34 53.71
N PHE A 221 -19.95 -9.10 53.40
CA PHE A 221 -20.22 -8.70 52.01
C PHE A 221 -18.96 -8.78 51.13
N LEU A 222 -17.83 -8.25 51.61
CA LEU A 222 -16.52 -8.40 50.98
C LEU A 222 -15.70 -9.42 51.78
N VAL A 223 -15.32 -10.53 51.14
CA VAL A 223 -14.56 -11.60 51.78
C VAL A 223 -13.13 -11.61 51.25
N VAL A 224 -12.16 -11.69 52.16
CA VAL A 224 -10.73 -11.85 51.86
C VAL A 224 -10.18 -13.02 52.65
N GLU A 225 -9.77 -14.09 51.97
CA GLU A 225 -9.29 -15.32 52.60
C GLU A 225 -8.22 -16.04 51.77
N ALA A 226 -7.53 -17.00 52.40
CA ALA A 226 -6.55 -17.83 51.73
C ALA A 226 -7.25 -18.83 50.80
N GLY A 227 -6.75 -18.99 49.57
CA GLY A 227 -7.32 -19.89 48.57
C GLY A 227 -7.16 -19.35 47.15
N THR A 228 -7.60 -20.14 46.18
CA THR A 228 -7.63 -19.74 44.78
C THR A 228 -9.02 -19.27 44.38
N CYS A 229 -9.07 -18.48 43.31
CA CYS A 229 -10.28 -18.34 42.53
C CYS A 229 -10.76 -19.72 42.04
N GLN A 230 -12.07 -19.95 42.03
CA GLN A 230 -12.71 -21.21 41.63
C GLN A 230 -13.64 -20.96 40.45
#